data_AF-A0A3N5GBI1-F1
#
_entry.id   AF-A0A3N5GBI1-F1
#
_cell.length_a   1.000
_cell.length_b   1.000
_cell.length_c   1.000
_cell.angle_alpha   90.00
_cell.angle_beta   90.00
_cell.angle_gamma   90.00
#
_symmetry.space_group_name_H-M   'P 1'
#
loop_
_entity.id
_entity.type
_entity.pdbx_description
1 polymer ?
#
loop_
_entity_poly.entity_id
_entity_poly.type
_entity_poly.pdbx_seq_one_letter_code
_entity_poly.pdbx_strand_id
1 'polypeptide(L)'
;MTDPKTFPFKKPSAQTPPALVLRAEELRAALRPLPANLLAARTGSAYTDFGQGKGEFRLSLFDSAVVGAYPALAFYSAAGDELPNFIQTILLYYFTTAAQNAGQAAAQNAGQAAAQNAGQAAAQNAGQAAAQNAGQAAAQNAG
;
A
#
# COMPACT_ATOMS: atom_id res chain seq x y z
N MET A 1 31.05 -26.51 -37.12
CA MET A 1 30.01 -25.48 -36.88
C MET A 1 28.90 -26.17 -36.11
N THR A 2 28.78 -25.91 -34.81
CA THR A 2 27.76 -26.50 -33.94
C THR A 2 26.47 -25.69 -34.05
N ASP A 3 25.35 -26.34 -34.37
CA ASP A 3 24.03 -25.72 -34.41
C ASP A 3 23.72 -24.98 -33.10
N PRO A 4 23.17 -23.74 -33.16
CA PRO A 4 22.81 -23.02 -31.95
C PRO A 4 21.70 -23.78 -31.22
N LYS A 5 21.97 -24.20 -29.98
CA LYS A 5 20.97 -24.77 -29.06
C LYS A 5 19.77 -23.82 -28.95
N THR A 6 18.65 -24.19 -29.56
CA THR A 6 17.38 -23.48 -29.40
C THR A 6 16.97 -23.54 -27.93
N PHE A 7 16.86 -22.39 -27.26
CA PHE A 7 16.40 -22.32 -25.87
C PHE A 7 15.03 -23.00 -25.73
N PRO A 8 14.80 -23.84 -24.70
CA PRO A 8 13.62 -24.71 -24.59
C PRO A 8 12.36 -23.97 -24.11
N PHE A 9 12.14 -22.72 -24.55
CA PHE A 9 10.91 -21.99 -24.22
C PHE A 9 9.80 -22.36 -25.21
N LYS A 10 8.66 -22.80 -24.68
CA LYS A 10 7.43 -22.88 -25.48
C LYS A 10 7.12 -21.48 -26.01
N LYS A 11 6.85 -21.34 -27.32
CA LYS A 11 6.33 -20.09 -27.86
C LYS A 11 5.10 -19.68 -27.04
N PRO A 12 5.01 -18.42 -26.57
CA PRO A 12 3.85 -17.95 -25.84
C PRO A 12 2.57 -18.29 -26.64
N SER A 13 1.65 -19.03 -26.03
CA SER A 13 0.34 -19.31 -26.60
C SER A 13 -0.51 -18.04 -26.61
N ALA A 14 -1.32 -17.86 -27.65
CA ALA A 14 -2.01 -16.63 -28.04
C ALA A 14 -3.15 -16.14 -27.11
N GLN A 15 -3.10 -16.43 -25.81
CA GLN A 15 -3.80 -15.59 -24.83
C GLN A 15 -2.94 -14.34 -24.63
N THR A 16 -2.98 -13.46 -25.64
CA THR A 16 -2.33 -12.16 -25.58
C THR A 16 -2.91 -11.40 -24.39
N PRO A 17 -2.10 -11.02 -23.39
CA PRO A 17 -2.56 -10.15 -22.31
C PRO A 17 -3.21 -8.88 -22.91
N PRO A 18 -4.17 -8.23 -22.21
CA PRO A 18 -4.74 -6.99 -22.71
C PRO A 18 -3.62 -6.03 -23.10
N ALA A 19 -3.80 -5.34 -24.24
CA ALA A 19 -2.85 -4.35 -24.70
C ALA A 19 -2.49 -3.41 -23.55
N LEU A 20 -1.21 -3.01 -23.42
CA LEU A 20 -0.72 -2.25 -22.26
C LEU A 20 -1.57 -1.02 -21.93
N VAL A 21 -2.16 -0.39 -22.94
CA VAL A 21 -3.09 0.73 -22.82
C VAL A 21 -4.38 0.34 -22.10
N LEU A 22 -5.01 -0.78 -22.50
CA LEU A 22 -6.20 -1.30 -21.82
C LEU A 22 -5.87 -1.64 -20.36
N ARG A 23 -4.72 -2.28 -20.13
CA ARG A 23 -4.29 -2.61 -18.77
C ARG A 23 -4.03 -1.36 -17.93
N ALA A 24 -3.47 -0.30 -18.51
CA ALA A 24 -3.28 0.97 -17.83
C ALA A 24 -4.63 1.57 -17.40
N GLU A 25 -5.64 1.55 -18.27
CA GLU A 25 -6.98 2.05 -17.91
C GLU A 25 -7.66 1.23 -16.82
N GLU A 26 -7.53 -0.11 -16.85
CA GLU A 26 -8.02 -0.97 -15.75
C GLU A 26 -7.39 -0.59 -14.41
N LEU A 27 -6.07 -0.37 -14.38
CA LEU A 27 -5.35 0.03 -13.18
C LEU A 27 -5.78 1.43 -12.71
N ARG A 28 -5.94 2.38 -13.64
CA ARG A 28 -6.46 3.73 -13.31
C ARG A 28 -7.85 3.66 -12.71
N ALA A 29 -8.75 2.86 -13.29
CA ALA A 29 -10.10 2.68 -12.80
C ALA A 29 -10.12 2.09 -11.37
N ALA A 30 -9.20 1.15 -11.07
CA ALA A 30 -9.07 0.58 -9.73
C ALA A 30 -8.49 1.57 -8.70
N LEU A 31 -7.60 2.47 -9.12
CA LEU A 31 -6.91 3.42 -8.23
C LEU A 31 -7.69 4.73 -8.02
N ARG A 32 -8.47 5.18 -9.00
CA ARG A 32 -9.25 6.44 -8.98
C ARG A 32 -10.14 6.66 -7.74
N PRO A 33 -10.83 5.64 -7.19
CA PRO A 33 -11.64 5.81 -6.00
C PRO A 33 -10.83 5.97 -4.71
N LEU A 34 -9.54 5.65 -4.73
CA LEU A 34 -8.69 5.72 -3.55
C LEU A 34 -8.26 7.16 -3.29
N PRO A 35 -8.28 7.62 -2.03
CA PRO A 35 -7.93 8.99 -1.71
C PRO A 35 -6.43 9.23 -1.95
N ALA A 36 -6.09 10.43 -2.45
CA ALA A 36 -4.72 10.74 -2.86
C ALA A 36 -3.68 10.60 -1.74
N ASN A 37 -4.05 10.96 -0.50
CA ASN A 37 -3.18 10.79 0.67
C ASN A 37 -2.78 9.33 0.91
N LEU A 38 -3.69 8.38 0.69
CA LEU A 38 -3.42 6.95 0.81
C LEU A 38 -2.47 6.48 -0.28
N LEU A 39 -2.67 6.96 -1.52
CA LEU A 39 -1.79 6.64 -2.64
C LEU A 39 -0.38 7.19 -2.43
N ALA A 40 -0.26 8.43 -1.95
CA ALA A 40 1.01 9.05 -1.59
C ALA A 40 1.75 8.27 -0.50
N ALA A 41 1.06 7.94 0.60
CA ALA A 41 1.63 7.20 1.71
C ALA A 41 2.16 5.81 1.30
N ARG A 42 1.44 5.10 0.42
CA ARG A 42 1.85 3.77 -0.06
C ARG A 42 3.07 3.81 -0.98
N THR A 43 3.22 4.90 -1.73
CA THR A 43 4.26 5.04 -2.76
C THR A 43 5.43 5.92 -2.33
N GLY A 44 5.40 6.48 -1.12
CA GLY A 44 6.38 7.47 -0.67
C GLY A 44 6.43 8.72 -1.57
N SER A 45 5.42 8.94 -2.42
CA SER A 45 5.36 10.13 -3.27
C SER A 45 4.83 11.33 -2.49
N ALA A 46 5.32 12.52 -2.82
CA ALA A 46 4.75 13.76 -2.29
C ALA A 46 3.46 14.07 -3.04
N TYR A 47 2.42 14.53 -2.33
CA TYR A 47 1.16 14.96 -2.96
C TYR A 47 0.89 16.44 -2.67
N THR A 48 0.53 17.18 -3.71
CA THR A 48 0.07 18.57 -3.60
C THR A 48 -1.39 18.64 -4.03
N ASP A 49 -2.24 19.17 -3.16
CA ASP A 49 -3.67 19.35 -3.42
C ASP A 49 -3.94 20.67 -4.14
N PHE A 50 -4.75 20.65 -5.19
CA PHE A 50 -5.16 21.83 -5.96
C PHE A 50 -6.63 22.22 -5.75
N GLY A 51 -7.31 21.55 -4.83
CA GLY A 51 -8.73 21.69 -4.56
C GLY A 51 -9.61 20.83 -5.49
N GLN A 52 -10.89 20.71 -5.13
CA GLN A 52 -11.91 20.00 -5.91
C GLN A 52 -11.57 18.53 -6.21
N GLY A 53 -10.82 17.87 -5.33
CA GLY A 53 -10.40 16.48 -5.51
C GLY A 53 -9.34 16.29 -6.61
N LYS A 54 -8.65 17.36 -6.98
CA LYS A 54 -7.53 17.34 -7.94
C LYS A 54 -6.22 17.66 -7.23
N GLY A 55 -5.14 17.18 -7.80
CA GLY A 55 -3.81 17.45 -7.30
C GLY A 55 -2.75 16.75 -8.14
N GLU A 56 -1.55 16.67 -7.60
CA GLU A 56 -0.44 16.00 -8.27
C GLU A 56 0.44 15.24 -7.29
N PHE A 57 0.95 14.10 -7.75
CA PHE A 57 2.02 13.35 -7.13
C PHE A 57 3.37 13.77 -7.70
N ARG A 58 4.39 13.84 -6.85
CA ARG A 58 5.78 14.06 -7.24
C ARG A 58 6.63 12.93 -6.69
N LEU A 59 7.40 12.29 -7.56
CA LEU A 59 8.34 11.23 -7.23
C LEU A 59 9.55 11.25 -8.19
N SER A 60 10.61 10.54 -7.83
CA SER A 60 11.79 10.35 -8.68
C SER A 60 11.79 8.94 -9.26
N LEU A 61 11.94 8.82 -10.57
CA LEU A 61 12.11 7.55 -11.28
C LEU A 61 13.45 7.59 -12.02
N PHE A 62 14.41 6.78 -11.59
CA PHE A 62 15.78 6.77 -12.14
C PHE A 62 16.40 8.18 -12.19
N ASP A 63 16.39 8.87 -11.04
CA ASP A 63 16.87 10.25 -10.87
C ASP A 63 16.14 11.32 -11.71
N SER A 64 15.07 10.96 -12.39
CA SER A 64 14.23 11.87 -13.16
C SER A 64 12.95 12.21 -12.39
N ALA A 65 12.65 13.49 -12.25
CA ALA A 65 11.41 13.93 -11.61
C ALA A 65 10.20 13.59 -12.49
N VAL A 66 9.20 12.96 -11.87
CA VAL A 66 7.94 12.57 -12.49
C VAL A 66 6.79 13.23 -11.75
N VAL A 67 5.84 13.77 -12.51
CA VAL A 67 4.60 14.38 -11.99
C VAL A 67 3.43 13.52 -12.39
N GLY A 68 2.59 13.11 -11.44
CA GLY A 68 1.39 12.31 -11.68
C GLY A 68 0.12 13.09 -11.37
N ALA A 69 -0.74 13.34 -12.35
CA ALA A 69 -2.00 14.05 -12.12
C ALA A 69 -3.01 13.19 -11.36
N TYR A 70 -3.70 13.74 -10.37
CA TYR A 70 -4.80 13.09 -9.65
C TYR A 70 -6.13 13.79 -9.97
N PRO A 71 -7.23 13.05 -10.20
CA PRO A 71 -7.38 11.58 -10.12
C PRO A 71 -7.09 10.85 -11.44
N ALA A 72 -6.62 11.56 -12.48
CA ALA A 72 -6.41 10.96 -13.80
C ALA A 72 -5.40 9.80 -13.78
N LEU A 73 -4.38 9.90 -12.91
CA LEU A 73 -3.21 9.04 -12.81
C LEU A 73 -2.50 8.89 -14.16
N ALA A 74 -2.33 10.04 -14.82
CA ALA A 74 -1.45 10.23 -15.97
C ALA A 74 -0.14 10.85 -15.49
N PHE A 75 0.98 10.29 -15.95
CA PHE A 75 2.31 10.68 -15.50
C PHE A 75 3.07 11.43 -16.59
N TYR A 76 3.82 12.44 -16.18
CA TYR A 76 4.53 13.37 -17.05
C TYR A 76 5.98 13.52 -16.59
N SER A 77 6.85 13.86 -17.53
CA SER A 77 8.20 14.32 -17.25
C SER A 77 8.17 15.67 -16.53
N ALA A 78 9.31 16.10 -15.98
CA ALA A 78 9.47 17.45 -15.43
C ALA A 78 9.23 18.57 -16.48
N ALA A 79 9.40 18.26 -17.76
CA ALA A 79 9.14 19.19 -18.86
C ALA A 79 7.64 19.25 -19.26
N GLY A 80 6.81 18.36 -18.70
CA GLY A 80 5.37 18.28 -18.99
C GLY A 80 5.00 17.32 -20.11
N ASP A 81 5.96 16.58 -20.67
CA ASP A 81 5.68 15.57 -21.69
C ASP A 81 5.05 14.33 -21.05
N GLU A 82 3.99 13.81 -21.66
CA GLU A 82 3.39 12.56 -21.20
C GLU A 82 4.37 11.40 -21.33
N LEU A 83 4.53 10.62 -20.25
CA LEU A 83 5.44 9.48 -20.26
C LEU A 83 4.92 8.36 -21.17
N PRO A 84 5.81 7.55 -21.78
CA PRO A 84 5.41 6.44 -22.65
C PRO A 84 4.47 5.45 -21.95
N ASN A 85 3.55 4.85 -22.69
CA ASN A 85 2.55 3.90 -22.16
C ASN A 85 3.14 2.82 -21.26
N PHE A 86 4.30 2.28 -21.62
CA PHE A 86 4.99 1.30 -20.79
C PHE A 86 5.36 1.83 -19.40
N ILE A 87 5.87 3.07 -19.33
CA ILE A 87 6.22 3.74 -18.07
C ILE A 87 4.97 4.09 -17.27
N GLN A 88 3.91 4.56 -17.95
CA GLN A 88 2.59 4.78 -17.32
C GLN A 88 2.13 3.50 -16.61
N THR A 89 2.15 2.36 -17.31
CA THR A 89 1.70 1.08 -16.76
C THR A 89 2.57 0.61 -15.59
N ILE A 90 3.91 0.77 -15.65
CA ILE A 90 4.79 0.44 -14.53
C ILE A 90 4.46 1.28 -13.30
N LEU A 91 4.27 2.58 -13.45
CA LEU A 91 3.91 3.47 -12.35
C LEU A 91 2.55 3.11 -11.77
N LEU A 92 1.57 2.79 -12.60
CA LEU A 92 0.26 2.32 -12.13
C LEU A 92 0.38 1.00 -11.34
N TYR A 93 1.22 0.06 -11.77
CA TYR A 93 1.51 -1.15 -11.00
C TYR A 93 2.20 -0.84 -9.67
N TYR A 94 3.12 0.12 -9.65
CA TYR A 94 3.76 0.57 -8.42
C TYR A 94 2.72 1.11 -7.41
N PHE A 95 1.83 1.98 -7.85
CA PHE A 95 0.73 2.50 -7.02
C PHE A 95 -0.24 1.40 -6.54
N THR A 96 -0.39 0.34 -7.33
CA THR A 96 -1.24 -0.82 -6.98
C THR A 96 -0.56 -1.76 -5.99
N THR A 97 0.72 -2.08 -6.19
CA THR A 97 1.45 -3.14 -5.47
C THR A 97 2.09 -2.64 -4.18
N ALA A 98 2.50 -1.37 -4.12
CA ALA A 98 3.03 -0.77 -2.90
C ALA A 98 1.98 -0.77 -1.75
N ALA A 99 0.69 -0.91 -2.09
CA ALA A 99 -0.39 -1.15 -1.14
C ALA A 99 -0.22 -2.41 -0.28
N GLN A 100 0.38 -3.48 -0.81
CA GLN A 100 0.48 -4.75 -0.08
C GLN A 100 1.49 -4.65 1.08
N ASN A 101 2.64 -4.03 0.85
CA ASN A 101 3.68 -3.94 1.87
C ASN A 101 3.34 -2.94 2.99
N ALA A 102 2.79 -1.77 2.67
CA ALA A 102 2.45 -0.76 3.68
C ALA A 102 1.14 -1.10 4.42
N GLY A 103 0.15 -1.65 3.72
CA GLY A 103 -1.16 -1.99 4.31
C GLY A 103 -1.10 -3.19 5.24
N GLN A 104 -0.38 -4.26 4.88
CA GLN A 104 -0.21 -5.41 5.77
C GLN A 104 0.69 -5.07 6.96
N ALA A 105 1.79 -4.33 6.78
CA ALA A 105 2.65 -3.94 7.89
C ALA A 105 1.91 -3.05 8.89
N ALA A 106 1.13 -2.05 8.42
CA ALA A 106 0.34 -1.20 9.29
C ALA A 106 -0.78 -1.96 10.01
N ALA A 107 -1.50 -2.85 9.30
CA ALA A 107 -2.57 -3.65 9.90
C ALA A 107 -2.04 -4.69 10.91
N GLN A 108 -0.89 -5.32 10.64
CA GLN A 108 -0.23 -6.25 11.55
C GLN A 108 0.30 -5.53 12.80
N ASN A 109 0.97 -4.39 12.63
CA ASN A 109 1.51 -3.63 13.76
C ASN A 109 0.39 -3.05 14.64
N ALA A 110 -0.69 -2.50 14.03
CA ALA A 110 -1.83 -2.01 14.77
C ALA A 110 -2.59 -3.14 15.50
N GLY A 111 -2.77 -4.29 14.83
CA GLY A 111 -3.40 -5.47 15.43
C GLY A 111 -2.60 -6.06 16.59
N GLN A 112 -1.28 -6.16 16.46
CA GLN A 112 -0.40 -6.63 17.54
C GLN A 112 -0.36 -5.65 18.71
N ALA A 113 -0.24 -4.34 18.46
CA ALA A 113 -0.24 -3.32 19.51
C ALA A 113 -1.57 -3.28 20.27
N ALA A 114 -2.70 -3.37 19.57
CA ALA A 114 -4.02 -3.41 20.19
C ALA A 114 -4.22 -4.69 21.03
N ALA A 115 -3.81 -5.85 20.52
CA ALA A 115 -3.91 -7.12 21.24
C ALA A 115 -3.02 -7.14 22.50
N GLN A 116 -1.79 -6.61 22.44
CA GLN A 116 -0.89 -6.53 23.58
C GLN A 116 -1.41 -5.59 24.68
N ASN A 117 -1.86 -4.40 24.31
CA ASN A 117 -2.39 -3.42 25.27
C ASN A 117 -3.68 -3.93 25.94
N ALA A 118 -4.59 -4.53 25.16
CA ALA A 118 -5.81 -5.11 25.72
C ALA A 118 -5.51 -6.29 26.65
N GLY A 119 -4.56 -7.16 26.29
CA GLY A 119 -4.15 -8.30 27.11
C GLY A 119 -3.48 -7.89 28.43
N GLN A 120 -2.60 -6.88 28.40
CA GLN A 120 -1.96 -6.36 29.61
C GLN A 120 -2.96 -5.66 30.54
N ALA A 121 -3.85 -4.83 30.00
CA ALA A 121 -4.87 -4.15 30.80
C ALA A 121 -5.84 -5.14 31.48
N ALA A 122 -6.26 -6.19 30.76
CA ALA A 122 -7.13 -7.23 31.31
C ALA A 122 -6.44 -8.03 32.43
N ALA A 123 -5.17 -8.41 32.24
CA ALA A 123 -4.42 -9.15 33.25
C ALA A 123 -4.17 -8.33 34.53
N GLN A 124 -3.85 -7.04 34.39
CA GLN A 124 -3.64 -6.15 35.55
C GLN A 124 -4.93 -5.93 36.36
N ASN A 125 -6.04 -5.64 35.67
CA ASN A 125 -7.32 -5.42 36.33
C ASN A 125 -7.83 -6.68 37.04
N ALA A 126 -7.70 -7.85 36.41
CA ALA A 126 -8.07 -9.13 37.02
C ALA A 126 -7.21 -9.46 38.24
N GLY A 127 -5.89 -9.23 38.17
CA GLY A 127 -4.97 -9.47 39.28
C GLY A 127 -5.22 -8.56 40.48
N GLN A 128 -5.49 -7.26 40.23
CA GLN A 128 -5.84 -6.32 41.30
C GLN A 128 -7.18 -6.65 41.95
N ALA A 129 -8.21 -6.97 41.16
CA ALA A 129 -9.53 -7.34 41.68
C ALA A 129 -9.46 -8.63 42.53
N ALA A 130 -8.70 -9.63 42.07
CA ALA A 130 -8.49 -10.87 42.82
C ALA A 130 -7.75 -10.64 44.15
N ALA A 131 -6.70 -9.82 44.14
CA ALA A 131 -5.94 -9.48 45.35
C ALA A 131 -6.76 -8.69 46.36
N GLN A 132 -7.57 -7.73 45.91
CA GLN A 132 -8.46 -6.95 46.77
C GLN A 132 -9.55 -7.83 47.41
N ASN A 133 -10.21 -8.68 46.62
CA ASN A 133 -11.24 -9.59 47.11
C ASN A 133 -10.68 -10.61 48.09
N ALA A 134 -9.49 -11.17 47.83
CA ALA A 134 -8.83 -12.10 48.75
C ALA A 134 -8.42 -11.41 50.06
N GLY A 135 -7.89 -10.18 49.99
CA GLY A 135 -7.52 -9.40 51.18
C GLY A 135 -8.72 -9.02 52.05
N GLN A 136 -9.84 -8.62 51.44
CA GLN A 136 -11.07 -8.32 52.16
C GLN A 136 -11.70 -9.58 52.78
N ALA A 137 -11.74 -10.70 52.06
CA ALA A 137 -12.27 -11.96 52.58
C ALA A 137 -11.42 -12.53 53.73
N ALA A 138 -10.09 -12.38 53.67
CA ALA A 138 -9.20 -12.78 54.76
C ALA A 138 -9.36 -11.88 56.00
N ALA A 139 -9.52 -10.57 55.82
CA ALA A 139 -9.74 -9.64 56.92
C ALA A 139 -11.10 -9.83 57.61
N GLN A 140 -12.14 -10.22 56.85
CA GLN A 140 -13.48 -10.48 57.40
C GLN A 140 -13.59 -11.81 58.17
N ASN A 141 -12.75 -12.81 57.86
CA ASN A 141 -12.75 -14.10 58.57
C ASN A 141 -11.80 -14.13 59.79
N ALA A 142 -10.97 -13.10 59.99
CA ALA A 142 -9.99 -13.02 61.07
C ALA A 142 -10.43 -12.16 62.27
N GLY A 143 -11.65 -11.60 62.23
CA GLY A 143 -12.30 -10.87 63.33
C GLY A 143 -13.57 -11.56 63.79
#